data_AF-A0A7U9X8P2-F1
#
_entry.id   AF-A0A7U9X8P2-F1
#
_cell.length_a   1.000
_cell.length_b   1.000
_cell.length_c   1.000
_cell.angle_alpha   90.00
_cell.angle_beta   90.00
_cell.angle_gamma   90.00
#
_symmetry.space_group_name_H-M   'P 1'
#
loop_
_entity.id
_entity.type
_entity.pdbx_description
1 polymer ?
#
loop_
_entity_poly.entity_id
_entity_poly.type
_entity_poly.pdbx_seq_one_letter_code
_entity_poly.pdbx_strand_id
1 'polypeptide(L)'
;MELAEEFVDNHNIEVRWDEVTCQNYGEIQEGGTFYQVWLEDEQSIEAKLNIMKKYNIAGVAAWKLGFEKASIWDVIGDYLNVE
;
A
#
# COMPACT_ATOMS: atom_id res chain seq x y z
N MET A 1 -0.83 1.17 7.97
CA MET A 1 -1.85 0.91 6.94
C MET A 1 -3.21 1.18 7.56
N GLU A 2 -3.56 0.50 8.65
CA GLU A 2 -4.84 0.66 9.37
C GLU A 2 -5.23 2.11 9.67
N LEU A 3 -4.33 2.94 10.24
CA LEU A 3 -4.67 4.34 10.54
C LEU A 3 -5.11 5.17 9.31
N ALA A 4 -4.58 4.87 8.12
CA ALA A 4 -4.96 5.57 6.90
C ALA A 4 -6.31 5.06 6.37
N GLU A 5 -6.59 3.76 6.53
CA GLU A 5 -7.88 3.16 6.22
C GLU A 5 -8.98 3.69 7.15
N GLU A 6 -8.71 3.76 8.45
CA GLU A 6 -9.61 4.39 9.42
C GLU A 6 -9.90 5.84 9.07
N PHE A 7 -8.89 6.60 8.61
CA PHE A 7 -9.12 7.97 8.14
C PHE A 7 -10.07 8.01 6.95
N VAL A 8 -9.86 7.14 5.94
CA VAL A 8 -10.71 7.03 4.75
C VAL A 8 -12.14 6.68 5.12
N ASP A 9 -12.34 5.68 5.99
CA ASP A 9 -13.65 5.22 6.43
C ASP A 9 -14.40 6.31 7.21
N ASN A 10 -13.73 6.95 8.18
CA ASN A 10 -14.33 7.99 9.02
C ASN A 10 -14.78 9.22 8.23
N HIS A 11 -14.14 9.51 7.10
CA HIS A 11 -14.47 10.65 6.22
C HIS A 11 -15.29 10.22 4.99
N ASN A 12 -15.68 8.95 4.88
CA ASN A 12 -16.42 8.37 3.75
C ASN A 12 -15.74 8.66 2.40
N ILE A 13 -14.41 8.57 2.35
CA ILE A 13 -13.64 8.78 1.12
C ILE A 13 -13.77 7.54 0.25
N GLU A 14 -14.25 7.70 -0.98
CA GLU A 14 -14.23 6.60 -1.95
C GLU A 14 -12.78 6.37 -2.42
N VAL A 15 -12.29 5.15 -2.27
CA VAL A 15 -10.96 4.74 -2.74
C VAL A 15 -11.08 3.84 -3.97
N ARG A 16 -10.18 4.04 -4.93
CA ARG A 16 -10.08 3.22 -6.15
C ARG A 16 -8.62 2.95 -6.47
N TRP A 17 -8.37 1.77 -7.04
CA TRP A 17 -7.04 1.43 -7.54
C TRP A 17 -6.63 2.41 -8.65
N ASP A 18 -5.48 3.03 -8.48
CA ASP A 18 -4.84 3.89 -9.48
C ASP A 18 -3.69 3.14 -10.15
N GLU A 19 -3.86 2.84 -11.43
CA GLU A 19 -2.88 2.06 -12.21
C GLU A 19 -1.53 2.76 -12.37
N VAL A 20 -1.50 4.10 -12.28
CA VAL A 20 -0.26 4.88 -12.46
C VAL A 20 0.64 4.76 -11.24
N THR A 21 0.06 4.84 -10.04
CA THR A 21 0.78 4.73 -8.76
C THR A 21 0.85 3.30 -8.23
N CYS A 22 0.02 2.39 -8.76
CA CYS A 22 -0.18 1.03 -8.26
C CYS A 22 -0.51 1.02 -6.76
N GLN A 23 -1.46 1.87 -6.37
CA GLN A 23 -1.95 2.05 -5.01
C GLN A 23 -3.46 2.33 -5.05
N ASN A 24 -4.14 2.09 -3.93
CA ASN A 24 -5.49 2.60 -3.75
C ASN A 24 -5.44 4.09 -3.42
N TYR A 25 -6.19 4.90 -4.15
CA TYR A 25 -6.23 6.36 -4.04
C TYR A 25 -7.64 6.85 -3.74
N GLY A 26 -7.75 7.86 -2.87
CA GLY A 26 -8.99 8.58 -2.60
C GLY A 26 -8.75 10.05 -2.31
N GLU A 27 -9.76 10.86 -2.55
CA GLU A 27 -9.75 12.30 -2.30
C GLU A 27 -11.10 12.84 -1.85
N ILE A 28 -11.10 13.90 -1.05
CA ILE A 28 -12.32 14.59 -0.64
C ILE A 28 -12.06 16.07 -0.35
N GLN A 29 -13.06 16.90 -0.63
CA GLN A 29 -13.10 18.29 -0.19
C GLN A 29 -14.00 18.39 1.06
N GLU A 30 -13.41 18.76 2.20
CA GLU A 30 -14.16 18.90 3.45
C GLU A 30 -13.72 20.17 4.20
N GLY A 31 -14.69 20.98 4.61
CA GLY A 31 -14.42 22.16 5.46
C GLY A 31 -13.46 23.20 4.87
N GLY A 32 -13.28 23.23 3.54
CA GLY A 32 -12.32 24.10 2.84
C GLY A 32 -10.92 23.48 2.67
N THR A 33 -10.67 22.28 3.19
CA THR A 33 -9.43 21.53 2.98
C THR A 33 -9.64 20.42 1.94
N PHE A 34 -8.68 20.29 1.03
CA PHE A 34 -8.63 19.19 0.08
C PHE A 34 -7.69 18.12 0.62
N TYR A 35 -8.22 16.92 0.85
CA TYR A 35 -7.47 15.76 1.33
C TYR A 35 -7.24 14.78 0.20
N GLN A 36 -6.03 14.23 0.14
CA GLN A 36 -5.63 13.18 -0.80
C GLN A 36 -4.91 12.10 -0.01
N VAL A 37 -5.29 10.84 -0.23
CA VAL A 37 -4.75 9.69 0.49
C VAL A 37 -4.36 8.60 -0.49
N TRP A 38 -3.14 8.09 -0.35
CA TRP A 38 -2.65 6.90 -1.02
C TRP A 38 -2.46 5.80 0.01
N LEU A 39 -3.05 4.64 -0.26
CA LEU A 39 -3.05 3.50 0.62
C LEU A 39 -2.11 2.41 0.09
N GLU A 40 -1.44 1.77 1.03
CA GLU A 40 -0.68 0.54 0.78
C GLU A 40 -1.46 -0.65 1.35
N ASP A 41 -1.51 -1.73 0.58
CA ASP A 41 -2.10 -3.02 0.91
C ASP A 41 -1.29 -4.16 0.28
N GLU A 42 -1.80 -5.39 0.36
CA GLU A 42 -1.15 -6.56 -0.22
C GLU A 42 -0.91 -6.41 -1.72
N GLN A 43 -1.88 -5.85 -2.46
CA GLN A 43 -1.80 -5.69 -3.92
C GLN A 43 -0.72 -4.67 -4.31
N SER A 44 -0.66 -3.52 -3.63
CA SER A 44 0.34 -2.49 -3.90
C SER A 44 1.74 -2.92 -3.50
N ILE A 45 1.89 -3.74 -2.45
CA ILE A 45 3.17 -4.32 -2.05
C ILE A 45 3.60 -5.41 -3.04
N GLU A 46 2.70 -6.31 -3.44
CA GLU A 46 2.99 -7.33 -4.46
C GLU A 46 3.43 -6.70 -5.79
N ALA A 47 2.77 -5.62 -6.23
CA ALA A 47 3.16 -4.88 -7.44
C ALA A 47 4.62 -4.39 -7.38
N LYS A 48 5.07 -3.86 -6.23
CA LYS A 48 6.46 -3.40 -6.03
C LYS A 48 7.43 -4.57 -6.03
N LEU A 49 7.10 -5.65 -5.31
CA LEU A 49 7.95 -6.84 -5.22
C LEU A 49 8.08 -7.55 -6.59
N ASN A 50 7.04 -7.55 -7.41
CA ASN A 50 7.09 -8.09 -8.78
C ASN A 50 8.08 -7.32 -9.68
N ILE A 51 8.20 -6.00 -9.51
CA ILE A 51 9.24 -5.21 -10.19
C ILE A 51 10.63 -5.62 -9.71
N MET A 52 10.81 -5.80 -8.40
CA MET A 52 12.08 -6.23 -7.81
C MET A 52 12.50 -7.61 -8.33
N LYS A 53 11.56 -8.56 -8.42
CA LYS A 53 11.76 -9.88 -9.02
C LYS A 53 12.17 -9.78 -10.49
N LYS A 54 11.46 -8.98 -11.28
CA LYS A 54 11.73 -8.76 -12.71
C LYS A 54 13.16 -8.29 -12.96
N TYR A 55 13.69 -7.45 -12.08
CA TYR A 55 15.04 -6.88 -12.21
C TYR A 55 16.10 -7.59 -11.35
N ASN A 56 15.77 -8.73 -10.75
CA ASN A 56 16.66 -9.51 -9.89
C ASN A 56 17.31 -8.65 -8.78
N ILE A 57 16.49 -7.83 -8.12
CA ILE A 57 16.94 -6.99 -7.00
C ILE A 57 17.13 -7.89 -5.77
N ALA A 58 18.27 -7.72 -5.08
CA ALA A 58 18.73 -8.66 -4.07
C ALA A 58 17.86 -8.78 -2.80
N GLY A 59 16.95 -7.84 -2.55
CA GLY A 59 16.10 -7.87 -1.36
C GLY A 59 15.31 -6.58 -1.16
N VAL A 60 14.45 -6.60 -0.13
CA VAL A 60 13.55 -5.50 0.24
C VAL A 60 13.88 -4.95 1.62
N ALA A 61 13.69 -3.65 1.81
CA ALA A 61 13.74 -2.99 3.10
C ALA A 61 12.42 -2.26 3.34
N ALA A 62 11.83 -2.48 4.52
CA ALA A 62 10.55 -1.89 4.91
C ALA A 62 10.74 -0.87 6.05
N TRP A 63 10.08 0.28 5.95
CA TRP A 63 10.06 1.29 7.00
C TRP A 63 8.62 1.66 7.38
N LYS A 64 8.20 1.54 8.64
CA LYS A 64 8.90 0.91 9.77
C LYS A 64 8.00 -0.14 10.40
N LEU A 65 8.63 -1.01 11.17
CA LEU A 65 7.96 -2.04 11.95
C LEU A 65 6.86 -1.45 12.83
N GLY A 66 5.71 -2.12 12.81
CA GLY A 66 4.51 -1.80 13.59
C GLY A 66 3.51 -0.92 12.86
N PHE A 67 3.76 -0.55 11.59
CA PHE A 67 2.83 0.24 10.77
C PHE A 67 2.18 -0.59 9.65
N GLU A 68 2.66 -1.81 9.43
CA GLU A 68 2.13 -2.77 8.48
C GLU A 68 0.97 -3.60 9.05
N LYS A 69 0.15 -4.19 8.17
CA LYS A 69 -0.74 -5.30 8.52
C LYS A 69 0.08 -6.59 8.61
N ALA A 70 -0.37 -7.54 9.43
CA ALA A 70 0.30 -8.84 9.56
C ALA A 70 0.44 -9.58 8.21
N SER A 71 -0.59 -9.49 7.36
CA SER A 71 -0.64 -10.07 6.01
C SER A 71 0.45 -9.59 5.06
N ILE A 72 1.03 -8.40 5.30
CA ILE A 72 2.14 -7.89 4.47
C ILE A 72 3.39 -8.77 4.63
N TRP A 73 3.59 -9.39 5.79
CA TRP A 73 4.70 -10.31 6.01
C TRP A 73 4.55 -11.59 5.18
N ASP A 74 3.33 -12.04 4.91
CA ASP A 74 3.08 -13.19 4.04
C ASP A 74 3.47 -12.85 2.60
N VAL A 75 3.07 -11.67 2.10
CA VAL A 75 3.42 -11.19 0.75
C VAL A 75 4.95 -11.04 0.59
N ILE A 76 5.63 -10.48 1.59
CA ILE A 76 7.10 -10.38 1.59
C ILE A 76 7.74 -11.77 1.66
N GLY A 77 7.19 -12.67 2.47
CA GLY A 77 7.67 -14.05 2.60
C GLY A 77 7.59 -14.81 1.29
N ASP A 78 6.46 -14.71 0.59
CA ASP A 78 6.25 -15.32 -0.73
C ASP A 78 7.25 -14.81 -1.77
N TYR A 79 7.60 -13.52 -1.72
CA TYR A 79 8.65 -12.94 -2.57
C TYR A 79 10.06 -13.49 -2.25
N LEU A 80 10.39 -13.71 -0.98
CA LEU A 80 11.71 -14.18 -0.56
C LEU A 80 11.90 -15.69 -0.76
N ASN A 81 10.81 -16.46 -0.73
CA ASN A 81 10.82 -17.93 -0.82
C ASN A 81 10.64 -18.46 -2.26
N VAL A 82 10.79 -17.61 -3.27
CA VAL A 82 10.77 -18.06 -4.67
C VAL A 82 12.05 -18.83 -4.97
N GLU A 83 11.96 -20.16 -5.07
CA GLU A 83 13.01 -21.03 -5.63
C GLU A 83 13.28 -20.74 -7.12
#